data_AF-A0A6C0DSS9-F1
#
_entry.id   AF-A0A6C0DSS9-F1
#
_cell.length_a   1.000
_cell.length_b   1.000
_cell.length_c   1.000
_cell.angle_alpha   90.00
_cell.angle_beta   90.00
_cell.angle_gamma   90.00
#
_symmetry.space_group_name_H-M   'P 1'
#
loop_
_entity.id
_entity.type
_entity.pdbx_description
1 polymer ?
#
loop_
_entity_poly.entity_id
_entity_poly.type
_entity_poly.pdbx_seq_one_letter_code
_entity_poly.pdbx_strand_id
1 'polypeptide(L)'
;MEEAIANGDLESVRFLLDAGHNPNPPVTTPYLFLTEDHAMISLLLSYGADPKIPDENGFLLSDYTDDPAIIELLTTEKNIILAKPSKFTKYRGTLRSTSARAKTRRRARPQAQAQG
;
A
#
# COMPACT_ATOMS: atom_id res chain seq x y z
N MET A 1 -7.77 -0.61 16.80
CA MET A 1 -8.27 -1.28 15.59
C MET A 1 -8.19 -2.79 15.75
N GLU A 2 -7.04 -3.34 16.19
CA GLU A 2 -6.86 -4.77 16.49
C GLU A 2 -8.00 -5.39 17.30
N GLU A 3 -8.35 -4.81 18.46
CA GLU A 3 -9.45 -5.29 19.29
C GLU A 3 -10.81 -5.26 18.56
N ALA A 4 -11.08 -4.22 17.77
CA ALA A 4 -12.31 -4.14 16.99
C ALA A 4 -12.37 -5.23 15.89
N ILE A 5 -11.22 -5.58 15.29
CA ILE A 5 -11.13 -6.68 14.32
C ILE A 5 -11.36 -8.03 15.01
N ALA A 6 -10.67 -8.27 16.13
CA ALA A 6 -10.79 -9.52 16.90
C ALA A 6 -12.22 -9.73 17.43
N ASN A 7 -12.93 -8.64 17.75
CA ASN A 7 -14.33 -8.66 18.18
C ASN A 7 -15.33 -8.73 17.02
N GLY A 8 -14.89 -8.68 15.75
CA GLY A 8 -15.77 -8.68 14.57
C GLY A 8 -16.57 -7.38 14.39
N ASP A 9 -16.16 -6.27 15.02
CA ASP A 9 -16.85 -4.98 14.94
C ASP A 9 -16.55 -4.25 13.62
N LEU A 10 -17.28 -4.64 12.59
CA LEU A 10 -17.16 -4.08 11.24
C LEU A 10 -17.41 -2.56 11.21
N GLU A 11 -18.32 -2.03 12.03
CA GLU A 11 -18.66 -0.61 12.01
C GLU A 11 -17.51 0.23 12.57
N SER A 12 -16.94 -0.18 13.70
CA SER A 12 -15.77 0.49 14.28
C SER A 12 -14.55 0.40 13.37
N VAL A 13 -14.27 -0.77 12.79
CA VAL A 13 -13.15 -0.93 11.85
C VAL A 13 -13.33 -0.02 10.63
N ARG A 14 -14.52 -0.01 10.04
CA ARG A 14 -14.83 0.87 8.91
C ARG A 14 -14.70 2.35 9.27
N PHE A 15 -15.19 2.76 10.44
CA PHE A 15 -15.06 4.14 10.91
C PHE A 15 -13.59 4.57 11.04
N LEU A 16 -12.75 3.71 11.62
CA LEU A 16 -11.32 3.97 11.78
C LEU A 16 -10.61 4.04 10.42
N LEU A 17 -10.91 3.11 9.50
CA LEU A 17 -10.35 3.13 8.15
C LEU A 17 -10.79 4.37 7.35
N ASP A 18 -12.06 4.78 7.46
CA ASP A 18 -12.57 6.02 6.86
C ASP A 18 -11.87 7.27 7.44
N ALA A 19 -11.41 7.21 8.69
CA ALA A 19 -10.59 8.26 9.31
C ALA A 19 -9.12 8.28 8.83
N GLY A 20 -8.72 7.35 7.96
CA GLY A 20 -7.37 7.29 7.36
C GLY A 20 -6.37 6.45 8.16
N HIS A 21 -6.83 5.57 9.04
CA HIS A 21 -5.94 4.60 9.69
C HIS A 21 -5.31 3.68 8.64
N ASN A 22 -4.03 3.37 8.82
CA ASN A 22 -3.30 2.47 7.94
C ASN A 22 -3.77 1.02 8.17
N PRO A 23 -4.29 0.31 7.15
CA PRO A 23 -4.64 -1.10 7.26
C PRO A 23 -3.42 -2.03 7.33
N ASN A 24 -2.21 -1.54 7.04
CA ASN A 24 -0.93 -2.26 7.12
C ASN A 24 0.03 -1.61 8.13
N PRO A 25 -0.33 -1.48 9.42
CA PRO A 25 0.57 -0.86 10.38
C PRO A 25 1.79 -1.76 10.65
N PRO A 26 2.91 -1.19 11.13
CA PRO A 26 4.11 -1.95 11.47
C PRO A 26 3.94 -2.65 12.82
N VAL A 27 3.00 -3.58 12.90
CA VAL A 27 2.68 -4.40 14.07
C VAL A 27 3.19 -5.83 13.86
N THR A 28 3.35 -6.58 14.94
CA THR A 28 3.83 -7.98 14.88
C THR A 28 2.90 -8.88 14.08
N THR A 29 1.59 -8.69 14.24
CA THR A 29 0.57 -9.50 13.58
C THR A 29 -0.24 -8.61 12.63
N PRO A 30 -0.17 -8.83 11.31
CA PRO A 30 -0.93 -8.03 10.36
C PRO A 30 -2.44 -8.18 10.61
N TYR A 31 -3.21 -7.12 10.37
CA TYR A 31 -4.64 -7.07 10.69
C TYR A 31 -5.48 -8.17 10.03
N LEU A 32 -5.05 -8.65 8.86
CA LEU A 32 -5.68 -9.77 8.17
C LEU A 32 -5.65 -11.08 8.97
N PHE A 33 -4.68 -11.28 9.86
CA PHE A 33 -4.55 -12.49 10.69
C PHE A 33 -5.38 -12.44 11.98
N LEU A 34 -6.02 -11.31 12.28
CA LEU A 34 -6.79 -11.13 13.51
C LEU A 34 -8.26 -11.59 13.37
N THR A 35 -8.63 -12.14 12.22
CA THR A 35 -10.01 -12.51 11.90
C THR A 35 -10.04 -13.59 10.81
N GLU A 36 -11.08 -14.42 10.86
CA GLU A 36 -11.45 -15.35 9.78
C GLU A 36 -12.75 -14.91 9.09
N ASP A 37 -13.31 -13.76 9.49
CA ASP A 37 -14.54 -13.24 8.91
C ASP A 37 -14.28 -12.67 7.52
N HIS A 38 -14.95 -13.25 6.53
CA HIS A 38 -14.89 -12.85 5.13
C HIS A 38 -15.25 -11.38 4.92
N ALA A 39 -16.26 -10.87 5.64
CA ALA A 39 -16.69 -9.49 5.53
C ALA A 39 -15.61 -8.54 6.07
N MET A 40 -14.94 -8.93 7.16
CA MET A 40 -13.86 -8.15 7.75
C MET A 40 -12.61 -8.16 6.86
N ILE A 41 -12.22 -9.33 6.35
CA ILE A 41 -11.11 -9.47 5.39
C ILE A 41 -11.38 -8.65 4.13
N SER A 42 -12.58 -8.77 3.56
CA SER A 42 -13.00 -8.00 2.39
C SER A 42 -12.96 -6.49 2.65
N LEU A 43 -13.43 -6.05 3.83
CA LEU A 43 -13.34 -4.65 4.24
C LEU A 43 -11.88 -4.18 4.30
N LEU A 44 -11.01 -4.89 5.01
CA LEU A 44 -9.59 -4.53 5.13
C LEU A 44 -8.90 -4.46 3.75
N LEU A 45 -9.10 -5.46 2.90
CA LEU A 45 -8.58 -5.49 1.52
C LEU A 45 -9.09 -4.30 0.69
N SER A 46 -10.37 -3.94 0.83
CA SER A 46 -10.96 -2.80 0.11
C SER A 46 -10.33 -1.44 0.47
N TYR A 47 -9.78 -1.32 1.69
CA TYR A 47 -9.03 -0.14 2.13
C TYR A 47 -7.52 -0.24 1.88
N GLY A 48 -7.06 -1.30 1.22
CA GLY A 48 -5.67 -1.49 0.81
C GLY A 48 -4.82 -2.30 1.79
N ALA A 49 -5.43 -3.14 2.63
CA ALA A 49 -4.67 -4.17 3.34
C ALA A 49 -3.93 -5.06 2.32
N ASP A 50 -2.66 -5.36 2.59
CA ASP A 50 -1.82 -6.15 1.70
C ASP A 50 -1.78 -7.61 2.20
N PRO A 51 -2.37 -8.57 1.45
CA PRO A 51 -2.39 -9.97 1.84
C PRO A 51 -1.01 -10.65 1.71
N LYS A 52 -0.02 -9.96 1.14
CA LYS A 52 1.35 -10.46 0.95
C LYS A 52 2.27 -10.11 2.12
N ILE A 53 1.74 -9.48 3.18
CA ILE A 53 2.50 -9.23 4.41
C ILE A 53 2.48 -10.52 5.25
N PRO A 54 3.66 -11.11 5.55
CA PRO A 54 3.74 -12.29 6.38
C PRO A 54 3.57 -11.96 7.86
N ASP A 55 3.23 -12.96 8.66
CA ASP A 55 3.27 -12.92 10.12
C ASP A 55 4.72 -12.97 10.66
N GLU A 56 4.85 -13.04 11.99
CA GLU A 56 6.15 -13.15 12.66
C GLU A 56 6.94 -14.42 12.31
N ASN A 57 6.26 -15.46 11.83
CA ASN A 57 6.87 -16.73 11.43
C ASN A 57 7.24 -16.76 9.94
N GLY A 58 6.86 -15.73 9.17
CA GLY A 58 7.13 -15.64 7.74
C GLY A 58 6.04 -16.26 6.85
N PHE A 59 4.88 -16.62 7.41
CA PHE A 59 3.77 -17.22 6.68
C PHE A 59 2.73 -16.17 6.28
N LEU A 60 2.13 -16.35 5.11
CA LEU A 60 1.03 -15.53 4.63
C LEU A 60 -0.30 -16.03 5.20
N LEU A 61 -1.34 -15.19 5.19
CA LEU A 61 -2.67 -15.61 5.64
C LEU A 61 -3.19 -16.81 4.82
N SER A 62 -2.84 -16.88 3.53
CA SER A 62 -3.17 -18.01 2.65
C SER A 62 -2.57 -19.34 3.09
N ASP A 63 -1.52 -19.34 3.92
CA ASP A 63 -0.89 -20.55 4.43
C ASP A 63 -1.66 -21.14 5.64
N TYR A 64 -2.55 -20.36 6.26
CA TYR A 64 -3.33 -20.76 7.43
C TYR A 64 -4.81 -21.05 7.13
N THR A 65 -5.29 -20.69 5.94
CA THR A 65 -6.70 -20.87 5.56
C THR A 65 -6.85 -21.83 4.41
N ASP A 66 -7.76 -22.79 4.56
CA ASP A 66 -8.22 -23.68 3.48
C ASP A 66 -9.51 -23.17 2.83
N ASP A 67 -10.03 -22.01 3.26
CA ASP A 67 -11.28 -21.48 2.74
C ASP A 67 -11.09 -20.97 1.30
N PRO A 68 -11.71 -21.60 0.29
CA PRO A 68 -11.52 -21.22 -1.10
C PRO A 68 -11.97 -19.78 -1.38
N ALA A 69 -12.96 -19.25 -0.65
CA ALA A 69 -13.41 -17.88 -0.83
C ALA A 69 -12.41 -16.87 -0.25
N ILE A 70 -11.79 -17.16 0.89
CA ILE A 70 -10.69 -16.34 1.43
C ILE A 70 -9.48 -16.42 0.50
N ILE A 71 -9.09 -17.61 0.06
CA ILE A 71 -7.99 -17.79 -0.89
C ILE A 71 -8.26 -16.99 -2.18
N GLU A 72 -9.47 -17.06 -2.73
CA GLU A 72 -9.86 -16.27 -3.89
C GLU A 72 -9.75 -14.76 -3.61
N LEU A 73 -10.19 -14.28 -2.44
CA LEU A 73 -10.08 -12.86 -2.06
C LEU A 73 -8.62 -12.39 -1.96
N LEU A 74 -7.73 -13.20 -1.37
CA LEU A 74 -6.32 -12.86 -1.18
C LEU A 74 -5.52 -12.91 -2.49
N THR A 75 -5.89 -13.81 -3.40
CA THR A 75 -5.22 -14.01 -4.70
C THR A 75 -5.78 -13.13 -5.81
N THR A 76 -7.02 -12.64 -5.67
CA THR A 76 -7.63 -11.74 -6.64
C THR A 76 -6.87 -10.43 -6.69
N GLU A 77 -6.09 -10.22 -7.75
CA GLU A 77 -5.44 -8.94 -8.04
C GLU A 77 -6.48 -7.90 -8.48
N LYS A 78 -7.31 -7.41 -7.54
CA LYS A 78 -8.05 -6.17 -7.73
C LYS A 78 -7.28 -5.00 -7.17
N ASN A 79 -6.35 -4.60 -8.04
CA ASN A 79 -5.92 -3.24 -8.26
C ASN A 79 -6.95 -2.18 -7.84
N ILE A 80 -6.47 -1.27 -6.98
CA ILE A 80 -6.73 0.16 -7.03
C ILE A 80 -8.13 0.61 -6.55
N ILE A 81 -8.13 1.07 -5.29
CA ILE A 81 -8.77 2.32 -4.85
C ILE A 81 -10.24 2.46 -5.30
N LEU A 82 -11.15 1.79 -4.57
CA LEU A 82 -12.45 2.40 -4.27
C LEU A 82 -12.34 3.26 -3.00
N ALA A 83 -11.21 3.94 -2.80
CA ALA A 83 -11.25 5.09 -1.93
C ALA A 83 -12.28 6.03 -2.54
N LYS A 84 -13.44 6.12 -1.89
CA LYS A 84 -14.31 7.28 -2.00
C LYS A 84 -13.37 8.48 -2.01
N PRO A 85 -13.49 9.42 -2.95
CA PRO A 85 -12.57 10.55 -3.03
C PRO A 85 -12.48 11.13 -1.63
N SER A 86 -11.32 10.94 -1.01
CA SER A 86 -11.05 11.53 0.29
C SER A 86 -11.38 13.00 0.13
N LYS A 87 -11.95 13.65 1.15
CA LYS A 87 -12.18 15.11 1.14
C LYS A 87 -10.87 15.87 0.82
N PHE A 88 -9.72 15.20 0.89
CA PHE A 88 -8.39 15.64 0.48
C PHE A 88 -8.01 15.48 -1.00
N THR A 89 -8.92 15.09 -1.91
CA THR A 89 -8.64 14.93 -3.36
C THR A 89 -8.23 16.25 -4.08
N LYS A 90 -8.10 17.37 -3.35
CA LYS A 90 -7.58 18.64 -3.89
C LYS A 90 -6.06 18.68 -4.15
N TYR A 91 -5.29 17.64 -3.83
CA TYR A 91 -3.83 17.63 -4.05
C TYR A 91 -3.36 16.61 -5.10
N ARG A 92 -3.75 16.78 -6.37
CA ARG A 92 -3.08 16.12 -7.53
C ARG A 92 -2.53 17.13 -8.54
N GLY A 93 -2.02 18.27 -8.05
CA GLY A 93 -1.51 19.38 -8.86
C GLY A 93 0.00 19.58 -8.92
N THR A 94 0.82 18.91 -8.09
CA THR A 94 2.22 19.36 -7.86
C THR A 94 3.31 18.30 -8.03
N LEU A 95 3.11 17.29 -8.89
CA LEU A 95 4.19 16.36 -9.27
C LEU A 95 4.36 16.23 -10.80
N ARG A 96 4.34 17.37 -11.50
CA ARG A 96 5.04 17.51 -12.78
C ARG A 96 6.01 18.67 -12.66
N SER A 97 7.27 18.38 -12.36
CA SER A 97 8.47 19.11 -12.81
C SER A 97 9.61 19.02 -11.78
N THR A 98 10.42 17.97 -11.87
CA THR A 98 11.89 17.94 -11.75
C THR A 98 12.29 16.54 -12.23
N SER A 99 13.26 16.27 -13.09
CA SER A 99 14.34 17.05 -13.67
C SER A 99 14.71 16.38 -15.01
N ALA A 100 14.31 17.01 -16.11
CA ALA A 100 15.04 16.85 -17.36
C ALA A 100 16.25 17.79 -17.28
N ARG A 101 17.45 17.27 -16.95
CA ARG A 101 18.69 18.00 -17.22
C ARG A 101 19.80 17.08 -17.74
N ALA A 102 19.88 17.12 -19.07
CA ALA A 102 21.07 17.19 -19.91
C ALA A 102 22.11 16.07 -19.82
N LYS A 103 22.01 15.13 -20.78
CA LYS A 103 23.17 14.49 -21.40
C LYS A 103 23.95 15.55 -22.21
N THR A 104 25.14 15.95 -21.76
CA THR A 104 26.08 16.71 -22.60
C THR A 104 27.25 15.80 -23.00
N ARG A 105 27.34 15.52 -24.31
CA ARG A 105 28.43 14.77 -24.96
C ARG A 105 29.73 15.57 -25.00
N ARG A 106 30.85 14.85 -25.01
CA ARG A 106 32.26 15.29 -25.02
C ARG A 106 32.72 15.94 -26.34
N ARG A 107 33.90 16.60 -26.24
CA ARG A 107 34.96 16.97 -27.24
C ARG A 107 34.83 18.40 -27.82
N ALA A 108 35.86 19.19 -28.11
CA ALA A 108 37.32 18.99 -28.26
C ALA A 108 38.11 20.32 -28.02
N ARG A 109 39.44 20.21 -27.89
CA ARG A 109 40.48 21.28 -27.85
C ARG A 109 40.63 21.98 -29.21
N PRO A 110 41.20 23.21 -29.29
CA PRO A 110 42.58 23.32 -29.80
C PRO A 110 43.45 24.44 -29.17
N GLN A 111 44.72 24.45 -29.60
CA GLN A 111 45.92 25.17 -29.16
C GLN A 111 46.00 26.64 -29.63
N ALA A 112 46.84 27.46 -28.97
CA ALA A 112 47.82 28.44 -29.52
C ALA A 112 48.11 29.55 -28.46
N GLN A 113 49.31 29.67 -27.87
CA GLN A 113 50.54 30.38 -28.29
C GLN A 113 50.73 31.77 -27.63
N ALA A 114 52.02 32.16 -27.51
CA ALA A 114 52.63 33.45 -27.10
C ALA A 114 52.82 33.66 -25.58
N GLN A 115 54.03 33.49 -25.01
CA GLN A 115 55.26 34.32 -25.07
C GLN A 115 55.16 35.66 -24.32
N GLY A 116 56.13 35.89 -23.45
CA GLY A 116 56.35 37.08 -22.61
C GLY A 116 57.23 36.73 -21.44
#